data_AF-A0A7L0LV58-F1
#
_entry.id   AF-A0A7L0LV58-F1
#
_cell.length_a   1.000
_cell.length_b   1.000
_cell.length_c   1.000
_cell.angle_alpha   90.00
_cell.angle_beta   90.00
_cell.angle_gamma   90.00
#
_symmetry.space_group_name_H-M   'P 1'
#
loop_
_entity.id
_entity.type
_entity.pdbx_description
1 polymer ?
#
loop_
_entity_poly.entity_id
_entity_poly.type
_entity_poly.pdbx_seq_one_letter_code
_entity_poly.pdbx_strand_id
1 'polypeptide(L)'
;YYTTIPGSCNFETQDQEWTTACGLTQDPRDDFDWNISNSAITGQTGPVIDHTPGRGQQFLYINSSAQKEGHIARIITTKPFPASLGVCRIRFWFWMFPSRQTGVLKV
;
A
#
# COMPACT_ATOMS: atom_id res chain seq x y z
N TYR A 1 -2.42 -9.13 15.38
CA TYR A 1 -3.62 -8.39 15.82
C TYR A 1 -3.65 -7.02 15.16
N TYR A 2 -3.79 -6.96 13.82
CA TYR A 2 -3.76 -5.70 13.05
C TYR A 2 -5.15 -5.20 12.67
N THR A 3 -6.22 -5.91 13.05
CA THR A 3 -7.52 -5.89 12.38
C THR A 3 -8.58 -4.96 12.99
N THR A 4 -8.24 -4.11 13.96
CA THR A 4 -9.23 -3.27 14.66
C THR A 4 -9.09 -1.76 14.44
N ILE A 5 -8.06 -1.30 13.70
CA ILE A 5 -7.82 0.12 13.45
C ILE A 5 -7.88 0.38 11.93
N PRO A 6 -8.79 1.24 11.43
CA PRO A 6 -8.81 1.62 10.02
C PRO A 6 -7.45 2.16 9.56
N GLY A 7 -6.93 1.62 8.46
CA GLY A 7 -5.59 1.93 7.94
C GLY A 7 -4.44 1.15 8.58
N SER A 8 -4.68 0.36 9.65
CA SER A 8 -3.71 -0.61 10.15
C SER A 8 -3.84 -1.89 9.34
N CYS A 9 -2.85 -2.16 8.48
CA CYS A 9 -2.93 -3.22 7.49
C CYS A 9 -1.57 -3.87 7.29
N ASN A 10 -1.56 -5.21 7.22
CA ASN A 10 -0.42 -6.01 6.81
C ASN A 10 -0.67 -6.72 5.46
N PHE A 11 -1.78 -6.44 4.79
CA PHE A 11 -2.16 -6.93 3.46
C PHE A 11 -2.30 -8.45 3.27
N GLU A 12 -1.94 -9.27 4.26
CA GLU A 12 -2.14 -10.73 4.31
C GLU A 12 -3.64 -11.11 4.33
N THR A 13 -4.25 -11.22 3.16
CA THR A 13 -5.67 -11.55 2.99
C THR A 13 -5.84 -12.73 2.06
N GLN A 14 -6.62 -13.72 2.48
CA GLN A 14 -6.80 -14.98 1.75
C GLN A 14 -7.57 -14.79 0.42
N ASP A 15 -8.42 -13.77 0.33
CA ASP A 15 -9.35 -13.58 -0.80
C ASP A 15 -9.21 -12.21 -1.49
N GLN A 16 -8.05 -11.55 -1.39
CA GLN A 16 -7.77 -10.24 -2.04
C GLN A 16 -8.69 -9.06 -1.68
N GLU A 17 -9.64 -9.21 -0.75
CA GLU A 17 -10.47 -8.11 -0.23
C GLU A 17 -9.72 -7.25 0.81
N TRP A 18 -8.50 -6.82 0.47
CA TRP A 18 -7.64 -6.00 1.32
C TRP A 18 -8.29 -4.65 1.66
N THR A 19 -9.12 -4.11 0.77
CA THR A 19 -9.85 -2.86 0.97
C THR A 19 -10.75 -2.95 2.20
N THR A 20 -11.57 -4.00 2.26
CA THR A 20 -12.47 -4.27 3.40
C THR A 20 -11.69 -4.62 4.66
N ALA A 21 -10.71 -5.53 4.56
CA ALA A 21 -9.91 -5.98 5.71
C ALA A 21 -9.12 -4.85 6.37
N CYS A 22 -8.69 -3.86 5.59
CA CYS A 22 -7.81 -2.80 6.06
C CYS A 22 -8.50 -1.44 6.25
N GLY A 23 -9.79 -1.34 5.89
CA GLY A 23 -10.50 -0.06 5.90
C GLY A 23 -9.84 0.97 4.97
N LEU A 24 -9.29 0.50 3.85
CA LEU A 24 -8.67 1.31 2.81
C LEU A 24 -9.48 1.14 1.51
N THR A 25 -9.43 2.12 0.62
CA THR A 25 -10.08 2.03 -0.69
C THR A 25 -9.29 2.84 -1.72
N GLN A 26 -9.42 2.45 -2.99
CA GLN A 26 -8.85 3.20 -4.10
C GLN A 26 -9.64 4.47 -4.35
N ASP A 27 -8.98 5.50 -4.83
CA ASP A 27 -9.64 6.71 -5.28
C ASP A 27 -10.04 6.61 -6.76
N PRO A 28 -11.33 6.59 -7.12
CA PRO A 28 -11.76 6.43 -8.52
C PRO A 28 -11.51 7.69 -9.38
N ARG A 29 -10.80 8.70 -8.85
CA ARG A 29 -10.49 9.97 -9.52
C ARG A 29 -9.00 10.09 -9.87
N ASP A 30 -8.21 9.06 -9.58
CA ASP A 30 -6.80 8.99 -9.95
C ASP A 30 -6.61 8.36 -11.34
N ASP A 31 -5.36 8.15 -11.75
CA ASP A 31 -5.03 7.67 -13.09
C ASP A 31 -4.92 6.13 -13.17
N PHE A 32 -4.60 5.48 -12.05
CA PHE A 32 -4.45 4.03 -11.96
C PHE A 32 -4.43 3.53 -10.50
N ASP A 33 -4.56 2.22 -10.34
CA ASP A 33 -4.79 1.57 -9.06
C ASP A 33 -3.54 0.90 -8.45
N TRP A 34 -3.44 0.93 -7.11
CA TRP A 34 -2.52 0.07 -6.35
C TRP A 34 -2.94 -1.40 -6.43
N ASN A 35 -1.98 -2.33 -6.47
CA ASN A 35 -2.27 -3.76 -6.53
C ASN A 35 -1.62 -4.51 -5.37
N ILE A 36 -2.23 -5.62 -4.94
CA ILE A 36 -1.56 -6.56 -4.03
C ILE A 36 -0.54 -7.37 -4.83
N SER A 37 0.67 -7.43 -4.31
CA SER A 37 1.73 -8.25 -4.90
C SER A 37 2.54 -8.96 -3.82
N ASN A 38 3.49 -9.77 -4.27
CA ASN A 38 4.44 -10.49 -3.43
C ASN A 38 5.82 -10.55 -4.10
N SER A 39 6.82 -11.08 -3.39
CA SER A 39 8.19 -11.19 -3.89
C SER A 39 8.32 -12.14 -5.09
N ALA A 40 7.46 -13.15 -5.23
CA ALA A 40 7.47 -14.05 -6.38
C ALA A 40 7.04 -13.35 -7.69
N ILE A 41 6.15 -12.36 -7.60
CA ILE A 41 5.65 -11.58 -8.74
C ILE A 41 6.58 -10.41 -9.08
N THR A 42 7.06 -9.69 -8.05
CA THR A 42 7.92 -8.51 -8.24
C THR A 42 9.39 -8.86 -8.56
N GLY A 43 9.79 -10.10 -8.30
CA GLY A 43 11.12 -10.61 -8.60
C GLY A 43 12.23 -9.78 -7.97
N GLN A 44 13.27 -9.44 -8.75
CA GLN A 44 14.40 -8.63 -8.26
C GLN A 44 14.08 -7.13 -8.13
N THR A 45 12.94 -6.70 -8.65
CA THR A 45 12.46 -5.31 -8.62
C THR A 45 11.47 -5.06 -7.48
N GLY A 46 11.35 -5.98 -6.53
CA GLY A 46 10.59 -5.79 -5.30
C GLY A 46 11.41 -6.14 -4.07
N PRO A 47 10.86 -5.91 -2.87
CA PRO A 47 11.49 -6.37 -1.64
C PRO A 47 11.54 -7.91 -1.62
N VAL A 48 12.68 -8.47 -1.22
CA VAL A 48 12.88 -9.93 -1.14
C VAL A 48 11.96 -10.55 -0.06
N ILE A 49 11.65 -9.79 0.99
CA ILE A 49 10.82 -10.18 2.13
C ILE A 49 9.94 -8.98 2.52
N ASP A 50 8.64 -9.22 2.74
CA ASP A 50 7.73 -8.22 3.31
C ASP A 50 8.06 -7.99 4.81
N HIS A 51 7.91 -6.75 5.28
CA HIS A 51 8.21 -6.35 6.65
C HIS A 51 7.24 -6.92 7.70
N THR A 52 6.15 -7.58 7.29
CA THR A 52 5.23 -8.26 8.20
C THR A 52 5.95 -9.39 8.96
N PRO A 53 6.03 -9.36 10.30
CA PRO A 53 6.71 -10.40 11.07
C PRO A 53 6.12 -11.79 10.82
N GLY A 54 6.98 -12.80 10.60
CA GLY A 54 6.57 -14.19 10.38
C GLY A 54 6.58 -14.58 8.90
N ARG A 55 5.43 -15.02 8.37
CA ARG A 55 5.26 -15.50 6.98
C ARG A 55 4.54 -14.50 6.07
N GLY A 56 4.62 -13.20 6.37
CA GLY A 56 4.01 -12.21 5.48
C GLY A 56 4.72 -12.18 4.12
N GLN A 57 3.92 -12.08 3.07
CA GLN A 57 4.37 -12.11 1.68
C GLN A 57 3.67 -11.05 0.82
N GLN A 58 2.63 -10.38 1.34
CA GLN A 58 1.76 -9.51 0.58
C GLN A 58 1.98 -8.05 0.94
N PHE A 59 2.04 -7.20 -0.08
CA PHE A 59 2.17 -5.75 0.08
C PHE A 59 1.48 -5.02 -1.07
N LEU A 60 1.13 -3.76 -0.85
CA LEU A 60 0.68 -2.88 -1.93
C LEU A 60 1.84 -2.49 -2.83
N TYR A 61 1.58 -2.52 -4.13
CA TYR A 61 2.58 -2.37 -5.18
C TYR A 61 2.05 -1.54 -6.35
N ILE A 62 2.97 -0.80 -6.95
CA ILE A 62 2.79 -0.09 -8.22
C ILE A 62 3.94 -0.46 -9.15
N ASN A 63 3.60 -0.83 -10.38
CA ASN A 63 4.56 -0.95 -11.47
C ASN A 63 4.70 0.39 -12.20
N SER A 64 5.66 1.22 -11.78
CA SER A 64 5.91 2.53 -12.38
C SER A 64 6.32 2.46 -13.86
N SER A 65 6.99 1.39 -14.29
CA SER A 65 7.40 1.19 -15.69
C SER A 65 6.22 1.03 -16.66
N ALA A 66 5.03 0.70 -16.15
CA ALA A 66 3.80 0.63 -16.93
C ALA A 66 3.02 1.96 -16.97
N GLN A 67 3.49 3.00 -16.27
CA GLN A 67 2.80 4.28 -16.11
C GLN A 67 3.52 5.41 -16.83
N LYS A 68 2.82 6.54 -17.00
CA LYS A 68 3.39 7.77 -17.56
C LYS A 68 3.81 8.71 -16.44
N GLU A 69 4.78 9.56 -16.73
CA GLU A 69 5.16 10.64 -15.81
C GLU A 69 3.94 11.51 -15.49
N GLY A 70 3.73 11.79 -14.21
CA GLY A 70 2.60 12.57 -13.73
C GLY A 70 1.34 11.76 -13.39
N HIS A 71 1.25 10.49 -13.78
CA HIS A 71 0.14 9.63 -13.34
C HIS A 71 0.18 9.42 -11.82
N ILE A 72 -1.00 9.45 -11.20
CA ILE A 72 -1.19 9.31 -9.75
C ILE A 72 -2.02 8.05 -9.47
N ALA A 73 -1.64 7.35 -8.40
CA ALA A 73 -2.44 6.30 -7.78
C ALA A 73 -2.58 6.60 -6.29
N ARG A 74 -3.80 6.51 -5.75
CA ARG A 74 -4.15 7.01 -4.43
C ARG A 74 -5.04 6.03 -3.69
N ILE A 75 -4.54 5.58 -2.55
CA ILE A 75 -5.35 4.91 -1.52
C ILE A 75 -5.82 5.94 -0.48
N ILE A 76 -7.05 5.76 0.00
CA ILE A 76 -7.64 6.55 1.08
C ILE A 76 -8.25 5.64 2.13
N THR A 77 -8.44 6.13 3.34
CA THR A 77 -9.23 5.40 4.34
C THR A 77 -10.71 5.44 3.98
N THR A 78 -11.42 4.35 4.23
CA THR A 78 -12.88 4.27 3.99
C THR A 78 -13.68 5.19 4.89
N LYS A 79 -13.10 5.60 6.02
CA LYS A 79 -13.66 6.58 6.95
C LYS A 79 -12.60 7.62 7.30
N PRO A 80 -12.97 8.91 7.46
CA PRO A 80 -12.04 9.92 7.94
C PRO A 80 -11.61 9.59 9.37
N PHE A 81 -10.35 9.90 9.68
CA PHE A 81 -9.88 9.85 11.06
C PHE A 81 -10.64 10.92 11.87
N PRO A 82 -11.24 10.57 13.03
CA PRO A 82 -11.93 11.55 13.85
C PRO A 82 -10.93 12.60 14.36
N ALA A 83 -11.41 13.84 14.51
CA ALA A 83 -10.63 14.88 15.14
C ALA A 83 -10.21 14.43 16.55
N SER A 84 -8.93 14.55 16.85
CA SER A 84 -8.37 14.16 18.15
C SER A 84 -7.68 15.37 18.77
N LEU A 85 -7.79 15.51 20.10
CA LEU A 85 -7.04 16.51 20.86
C LEU A 85 -5.57 16.12 21.08
N GLY A 86 -5.14 14.96 20.56
CA GLY A 86 -3.79 14.42 20.65
C GLY A 86 -3.09 14.23 19.31
N VAL A 87 -1.89 13.66 19.34
CA VAL A 87 -1.09 13.37 18.15
C VAL A 87 -1.47 12.00 17.57
N CYS A 88 -1.97 11.98 16.34
CA CYS A 88 -2.16 10.76 15.57
C CYS A 88 -0.88 10.46 14.77
N ARG A 89 -0.34 9.24 14.89
CA ARG A 89 0.89 8.82 14.21
C ARG A 89 0.57 7.76 13.18
N ILE A 90 0.91 8.02 11.92
CA ILE A 90 0.89 7.03 10.86
C ILE A 90 2.30 6.46 10.75
N ARG A 91 2.41 5.14 10.66
CA ARG A 91 3.65 4.42 10.43
C ARG A 91 3.40 3.36 9.36
N PHE A 92 4.28 3.30 8.39
CA PHE A 92 4.22 2.33 7.31
C PHE A 92 5.64 2.02 6.85
N TRP A 93 5.79 0.85 6.24
CA TRP A 93 7.00 0.48 5.53
C TRP A 93 6.81 0.81 4.05
N PHE A 94 7.89 1.24 3.40
CA PHE A 94 7.90 1.48 1.97
C PHE A 94 9.20 0.95 1.38
N TRP A 95 9.13 0.52 0.13
CA TRP A 95 10.28 0.14 -0.65
C TRP A 95 10.12 0.73 -2.05
N MET A 96 11.19 1.33 -2.57
CA MET A 96 11.20 1.96 -3.88
C MET A 96 12.44 1.48 -4.63
N PHE A 97 12.23 0.86 -5.79
CA PHE A 97 13.33 0.41 -6.64
C PHE A 97 14.17 1.61 -7.08
N PRO A 98 15.51 1.58 -7.02
CA PRO A 98 16.35 2.67 -7.51
C PRO A 98 16.37 2.68 -9.04
N SER A 99 15.48 3.46 -9.65
CA SER A 99 15.37 3.68 -11.10
C SER A 99 15.02 5.14 -11.40
N ARG A 100 15.35 5.61 -12.60
CA ARG A 100 14.94 6.93 -13.10
C ARG A 100 13.43 7.03 -13.35
N GLN A 101 12.75 5.90 -13.49
CA GLN A 101 11.30 5.84 -13.67
C GLN A 101 10.54 5.77 -12.34
N THR A 102 11.25 5.60 -11.23
CA THR A 102 10.64 5.55 -9.91
C THR A 102 10.05 6.91 -9.56
N GLY A 103 8.75 6.92 -9.24
CA GLY A 103 8.00 8.13 -8.90
C GLY A 103 8.24 8.61 -7.47
N VAL A 104 7.28 9.38 -6.95
CA VAL A 104 7.31 9.94 -5.60
C VAL A 104 6.17 9.36 -4.77
N LEU A 105 6.48 8.88 -3.56
CA LEU A 105 5.47 8.51 -2.57
C LEU A 105 5.12 9.74 -1.72
N LYS A 106 3.83 10.09 -1.64
CA LYS A 106 3.30 11.21 -0.83
C LYS A 106 2.28 10.68 0.17
N VAL A 107 2.27 11.26 1.37
CA VAL A 107 1.28 11.02 2.45
C VAL A 107 0.70 12.34 2.90
#